data_AF-A0A925D972-F1
#
_entry.id   AF-A0A925D972-F1
#
_cell.length_a   1.000
_cell.length_b   1.000
_cell.length_c   1.000
_cell.angle_alpha   90.00
_cell.angle_beta   90.00
_cell.angle_gamma   90.00
#
_symmetry.space_group_name_H-M   'P 1'
#
loop_
_entity.id
_entity.type
_entity.pdbx_description
1 polymer ?
#
loop_
_entity_poly.entity_id
_entity_poly.type
_entity_poly.pdbx_seq_one_letter_code
_entity_poly.pdbx_strand_id
1 'polypeptide(L)'
;MAPLPQPSYGTLHNMVAVVTGASGGIGRAIALEFAAAGADIIVHGRRQEAAAEVAAKVEELGRRAKVILLDLAEPSSHESLVQAAWDWQQGVHIWVNCAGADVLTGEAENWGFERKLEELWKVDVLATVSLSRLSG
;
A
#
# COMPACT_ATOMS: atom_id res chain seq x y z
N MET A 1 -1.42 30.40 -0.38
CA MET A 1 -0.52 29.24 -0.51
C MET A 1 -0.09 29.17 -1.96
N ALA A 2 1.21 29.11 -2.25
CA ALA A 2 1.67 28.97 -3.63
C ALA A 2 1.28 27.57 -4.16
N PRO A 3 0.99 27.40 -5.46
CA PRO A 3 0.77 26.07 -6.03
C PRO A 3 2.01 25.21 -5.82
N LEU A 4 1.84 23.94 -5.46
CA LEU A 4 2.94 22.98 -5.43
C LEU A 4 3.59 22.92 -6.83
N PRO A 5 4.93 22.76 -6.90
CA PRO A 5 5.62 22.63 -8.18
C PRO A 5 5.00 21.49 -8.99
N GLN A 6 4.65 21.79 -10.24
CA GLN A 6 4.09 20.79 -11.16
C GLN A 6 5.17 19.73 -11.43
N PRO A 7 4.92 18.44 -11.13
CA PRO A 7 5.89 17.40 -11.43
C PRO A 7 6.15 17.31 -12.94
N SER A 8 7.32 16.80 -13.33
CA SER A 8 7.66 16.57 -14.75
C SER A 8 6.90 15.39 -15.39
N TYR A 9 5.94 14.82 -14.66
CA TYR A 9 5.08 13.71 -15.02
C TYR A 9 3.60 14.11 -14.86
N GLY A 10 2.69 13.29 -15.39
CA GLY A 10 1.25 13.56 -15.35
C GLY A 10 0.71 13.77 -13.92
N THR A 11 -0.36 14.56 -13.82
CA THR A 11 -1.08 14.83 -12.57
C THR A 11 -2.00 13.68 -12.17
N LEU A 12 -2.10 13.40 -10.88
CA LEU A 12 -3.04 12.44 -10.26
C LEU A 12 -4.13 13.11 -9.42
N HIS A 13 -4.37 14.42 -9.62
CA HIS A 13 -5.46 15.13 -8.95
C HIS A 13 -6.80 14.40 -9.08
N ASN A 14 -7.55 14.37 -7.98
CA ASN A 14 -8.85 13.69 -7.86
C ASN A 14 -8.80 12.16 -7.99
N MET A 15 -7.60 11.57 -8.03
CA MET A 15 -7.46 10.12 -7.98
C MET A 15 -7.26 9.63 -6.54
N VAL A 16 -7.70 8.41 -6.30
CA VAL A 16 -7.45 7.65 -5.07
C VAL A 16 -6.59 6.46 -5.43
N ALA A 17 -5.43 6.34 -4.78
CA ALA A 17 -4.50 5.24 -5.00
C ALA A 17 -4.39 4.35 -3.76
N VAL A 18 -4.49 3.04 -3.96
CA VAL A 18 -4.15 2.02 -2.98
C VAL A 18 -2.73 1.56 -3.23
N VAL A 19 -1.89 1.57 -2.20
CA VAL A 19 -0.53 1.03 -2.27
C VAL A 19 -0.34 0.00 -1.16
N THR A 20 -0.23 -1.27 -1.52
CA THR A 20 0.08 -2.33 -0.55
C THR A 20 1.56 -2.30 -0.18
N GLY A 21 1.90 -2.54 1.09
CA GLY A 21 3.30 -2.46 1.54
C GLY A 21 3.82 -1.03 1.71
N ALA A 22 2.93 -0.03 1.68
CA ALA A 22 3.28 1.39 1.72
C ALA A 22 3.92 1.87 3.04
N SER A 23 3.89 1.05 4.10
CA SER A 23 4.60 1.36 5.36
C SER A 23 6.13 1.41 5.22
N GLY A 24 6.72 0.99 4.10
CA GLY A 24 8.17 0.97 3.92
C GLY A 24 8.64 0.80 2.48
N GLY A 25 9.96 0.79 2.30
CA GLY A 25 10.63 0.46 1.03
C GLY A 25 10.09 1.22 -0.18
N ILE A 26 9.87 0.46 -1.27
CA ILE A 26 9.36 0.97 -2.55
C ILE A 26 7.91 1.45 -2.41
N GLY A 27 7.06 0.73 -1.68
CA GLY A 27 5.65 1.11 -1.49
C GLY A 27 5.51 2.50 -0.86
N ARG A 28 6.34 2.82 0.14
CA ARG A 28 6.38 4.18 0.72
C ARG A 28 6.75 5.23 -0.31
N ALA A 29 7.79 4.98 -1.12
CA ALA A 29 8.20 5.92 -2.15
C ALA A 29 7.09 6.17 -3.16
N ILE A 30 6.42 5.11 -3.64
CA ILE A 30 5.27 5.21 -4.54
C ILE A 30 4.14 6.03 -3.91
N ALA A 31 3.77 5.74 -2.66
CA ALA A 31 2.72 6.45 -1.95
C ALA A 31 2.98 7.97 -1.87
N LEU A 32 4.22 8.36 -1.54
CA LEU A 32 4.59 9.77 -1.41
C LEU A 32 4.70 10.47 -2.77
N GLU A 33 5.23 9.81 -3.80
CA GLU A 33 5.28 10.36 -5.16
C GLU A 33 3.86 10.54 -5.74
N PHE A 34 2.95 9.59 -5.50
CA PHE A 34 1.56 9.73 -5.92
C PHE A 34 0.84 10.87 -5.19
N ALA A 35 1.10 11.04 -3.89
CA ALA A 35 0.58 12.17 -3.13
C ALA A 35 1.12 13.50 -3.66
N ALA A 36 2.42 13.58 -3.94
CA ALA A 36 3.04 14.77 -4.54
C ALA A 36 2.46 15.08 -5.94
N ALA A 37 2.07 14.06 -6.70
CA ALA A 37 1.36 14.22 -7.97
C ALA A 37 -0.13 14.56 -7.83
N GLY A 38 -0.69 14.58 -6.61
CA GLY A 38 -2.04 15.05 -6.33
C GLY A 38 -3.07 13.97 -5.97
N ALA A 39 -2.66 12.71 -5.76
CA ALA A 39 -3.58 11.64 -5.37
C ALA A 39 -3.88 11.64 -3.87
N ASP A 40 -5.08 11.19 -3.48
CA ASP A 40 -5.32 10.71 -2.12
C ASP A 40 -4.85 9.26 -1.98
N ILE A 41 -4.32 8.90 -0.82
CA ILE A 41 -3.59 7.64 -0.65
C ILE A 41 -4.23 6.75 0.41
N ILE A 42 -4.48 5.50 0.05
CA ILE A 42 -4.68 4.41 1.00
C ILE A 42 -3.34 3.73 1.26
N VAL A 43 -2.84 3.88 2.48
CA VAL A 43 -1.59 3.30 2.96
C VAL A 43 -1.90 1.96 3.58
N HIS A 44 -1.53 0.87 2.90
CA HIS A 44 -1.65 -0.47 3.47
C HIS A 44 -0.29 -1.00 3.98
N GLY A 45 -0.30 -1.66 5.14
CA GLY A 45 0.88 -2.35 5.69
C GLY A 45 0.59 -3.00 7.05
N ARG A 46 1.61 -3.60 7.67
CA ARG A 46 1.47 -4.30 8.96
C ARG A 46 1.96 -3.49 10.16
N ARG A 47 2.82 -2.50 9.93
CA ARG A 47 3.48 -1.70 10.98
C ARG A 47 2.73 -0.39 11.17
N GLN A 48 1.94 -0.31 12.25
CA GLN A 48 1.06 0.84 12.55
C GLN A 48 1.82 2.17 12.53
N GLU A 49 2.90 2.28 13.29
CA GLU A 49 3.66 3.52 13.43
C GLU A 49 4.21 3.98 12.08
N ALA A 50 4.86 3.09 11.33
CA ALA A 50 5.41 3.41 10.02
C ALA A 50 4.33 3.74 8.98
N ALA A 51 3.16 3.11 9.03
CA ALA A 51 2.04 3.47 8.17
C ALA A 51 1.47 4.85 8.53
N ALA A 52 1.37 5.17 9.82
CA ALA A 52 0.92 6.47 10.31
C ALA A 52 1.90 7.60 9.91
N GLU A 53 3.22 7.36 9.97
CA GLU A 53 4.22 8.31 9.48
C GLU A 53 4.05 8.63 7.99
N VAL A 54 3.75 7.62 7.17
CA VAL A 54 3.51 7.84 5.74
C VAL A 54 2.21 8.61 5.52
N ALA A 55 1.15 8.27 6.26
CA ALA A 55 -0.12 9.02 6.20
C ALA A 55 0.07 10.50 6.58
N ALA A 56 0.84 10.79 7.64
CA ALA A 56 1.13 12.17 8.04
C ALA A 56 1.87 12.95 6.94
N LYS A 57 2.84 12.32 6.27
CA LYS A 57 3.56 12.94 5.14
C LYS A 57 2.65 13.18 3.92
N VAL A 58 1.71 12.28 3.66
CA VAL A 58 0.69 12.50 2.61
C VAL A 58 -0.18 13.71 2.96
N GLU A 59 -0.56 13.86 4.23
CA GLU A 59 -1.34 14.99 4.73
C GLU A 59 -0.57 16.32 4.66
N GLU A 60 0.73 16.31 4.95
CA GLU A 60 1.62 17.48 4.79
C GLU A 60 1.68 17.98 3.33
N LEU A 61 1.49 17.09 2.35
CA LEU A 61 1.39 17.42 0.93
C LEU A 61 0.00 17.95 0.53
N GLY A 62 -0.91 18.13 1.48
CA GLY A 62 -2.27 18.60 1.25
C GLY A 62 -3.20 17.55 0.65
N ARG A 63 -2.84 16.26 0.77
CA ARG A 63 -3.65 15.12 0.31
C ARG A 63 -4.28 14.41 1.49
N ARG A 64 -5.28 13.59 1.23
CA ARG A 64 -5.92 12.77 2.28
C ARG A 64 -5.25 11.40 2.33
N ALA A 65 -5.11 10.87 3.54
CA ALA A 65 -4.61 9.53 3.77
C ALA A 65 -5.64 8.67 4.50
N LYS A 66 -5.67 7.37 4.19
CA LYS A 66 -6.33 6.35 4.99
C LYS A 66 -5.37 5.20 5.25
N VAL A 67 -5.18 4.84 6.50
CA VAL A 67 -4.36 3.69 6.89
C VAL A 67 -5.25 2.45 6.99
N ILE A 68 -4.83 1.34 6.38
CA ILE A 68 -5.44 0.03 6.55
C ILE A 68 -4.37 -0.96 6.98
N LEU A 69 -4.52 -1.52 8.19
CA LEU A 69 -3.56 -2.46 8.78
C LEU A 69 -4.12 -3.88 8.71
N LEU A 70 -3.54 -4.70 7.84
CA LEU A 70 -3.92 -6.10 7.63
C LEU A 70 -2.68 -6.91 7.26
N ASP A 71 -2.72 -8.23 7.49
CA ASP A 71 -1.70 -9.16 7.00
C ASP A 71 -2.18 -9.86 5.74
N LEU A 72 -1.46 -9.68 4.63
CA LEU A 72 -1.77 -10.33 3.36
C LEU A 72 -1.38 -11.81 3.33
N ALA A 73 -0.65 -12.30 4.33
CA ALA A 73 -0.48 -13.74 4.51
C ALA A 73 -1.81 -14.44 4.91
N GLU A 74 -2.81 -13.68 5.37
CA GLU A 74 -4.13 -14.17 5.75
C GLU A 74 -5.15 -13.94 4.62
N PRO A 75 -5.53 -14.95 3.83
CA PRO A 75 -6.35 -14.75 2.64
C PRO A 75 -7.75 -14.20 2.93
N SER A 76 -8.28 -14.47 4.13
CA SER A 76 -9.56 -13.95 4.59
C SER A 76 -9.57 -12.42 4.76
N SER A 77 -8.39 -11.78 4.85
CA SER A 77 -8.26 -10.33 4.99
C SER A 77 -8.42 -9.58 3.66
N HIS A 78 -8.26 -10.25 2.52
CA HIS A 78 -8.18 -9.61 1.21
C HIS A 78 -9.48 -8.88 0.83
N GLU A 79 -10.62 -9.52 1.04
CA GLU A 79 -11.94 -8.91 0.80
C GLU A 79 -12.15 -7.69 1.68
N SER A 80 -11.72 -7.76 2.94
CA SER A 80 -11.83 -6.63 3.87
C SER A 80 -10.95 -5.44 3.44
N LEU A 81 -9.73 -5.69 2.95
CA LEU A 81 -8.87 -4.65 2.41
C LEU A 81 -9.52 -3.95 1.21
N VAL A 82 -10.00 -4.74 0.25
CA VAL A 82 -10.61 -4.23 -0.99
C VAL A 82 -11.89 -3.46 -0.68
N GLN A 83 -12.77 -4.02 0.15
CA GLN A 83 -14.01 -3.37 0.57
C GLN A 83 -13.72 -2.04 1.27
N ALA A 84 -12.83 -2.03 2.26
CA ALA A 84 -12.48 -0.81 2.99
C ALA A 84 -11.82 0.26 2.10
N ALA A 85 -11.16 -0.15 1.01
CA ALA A 85 -10.60 0.75 0.01
C ALA A 85 -11.69 1.36 -0.88
N TRP A 86 -12.61 0.55 -1.40
CA TRP A 86 -13.72 1.00 -2.24
C TRP A 86 -14.74 1.86 -1.48
N ASP A 87 -14.97 1.57 -0.20
CA ASP A 87 -15.84 2.37 0.66
C ASP A 87 -15.25 3.74 1.01
N TRP A 88 -13.98 3.99 0.67
CA TRP A 88 -13.34 5.27 0.93
C TRP A 88 -13.55 6.25 -0.21
N GLN A 89 -14.12 7.41 0.13
CA GLN A 89 -14.32 8.52 -0.78
C GLN A 89 -15.14 8.15 -2.01
N GLN A 90 -14.56 8.27 -3.19
CA GLN A 90 -15.16 8.13 -4.50
C GLN A 90 -14.73 6.82 -5.18
N GLY A 91 -14.25 5.86 -4.40
CA GLY A 91 -13.70 4.59 -4.88
C GLY A 91 -12.23 4.67 -5.27
N VAL A 92 -11.70 3.58 -5.82
CA VAL A 92 -10.28 3.42 -6.17
C VAL A 92 -10.05 3.69 -7.66
N HIS A 93 -8.99 4.44 -7.97
CA HIS A 93 -8.58 4.76 -9.34
C HIS A 93 -7.30 4.02 -9.73
N ILE A 94 -6.41 3.81 -8.76
CA ILE A 94 -5.10 3.20 -8.95
C ILE A 94 -4.91 2.14 -7.87
N TRP A 95 -4.53 0.92 -8.27
CA TRP A 95 -4.19 -0.16 -7.37
C TRP A 95 -2.75 -0.61 -7.61
N VAL A 96 -1.91 -0.55 -6.57
CA VAL A 96 -0.51 -0.97 -6.62
C VAL A 96 -0.29 -2.15 -5.67
N ASN A 97 -0.06 -3.33 -6.25
CA ASN A 97 0.44 -4.48 -5.51
C ASN A 97 1.96 -4.31 -5.32
N CYS A 98 2.37 -3.84 -4.15
CA CYS A 98 3.79 -3.62 -3.82
C CYS A 98 4.19 -4.25 -2.47
N ALA A 99 3.25 -4.83 -1.72
CA ALA A 99 3.59 -5.64 -0.57
C ALA A 99 4.43 -6.86 -1.00
N GLY A 100 5.41 -7.19 -0.16
CA GLY A 100 6.20 -8.39 -0.32
C GLY A 100 6.70 -8.88 1.04
N ALA A 101 6.94 -10.19 1.15
CA ALA A 101 7.52 -10.79 2.34
C ALA A 101 9.04 -10.59 2.38
N ASP A 102 9.55 -10.10 3.51
CA ASP A 102 11.00 -10.09 3.77
C ASP A 102 11.36 -11.34 4.58
N VAL A 103 12.01 -12.30 3.91
CA VAL A 103 12.49 -13.56 4.50
C VAL A 103 14.02 -13.64 4.56
N LEU A 104 14.70 -12.55 4.23
CA LEU A 104 16.15 -12.47 4.16
C LEU A 104 16.74 -11.61 5.28
N THR A 105 15.91 -10.88 6.02
CA THR A 105 16.34 -10.08 7.18
C THR A 105 15.53 -10.40 8.44
N GLY A 106 16.00 -9.87 9.58
CA GLY A 106 15.32 -9.99 10.86
C GLY A 106 15.18 -11.45 11.33
N GLU A 107 14.10 -11.74 12.05
CA GLU A 107 13.85 -13.11 12.55
C GLU A 107 13.61 -14.11 11.42
N ALA A 108 13.06 -13.64 10.30
CA ALA A 108 12.71 -14.50 9.16
C ALA A 108 13.93 -15.04 8.43
N GLU A 109 15.09 -14.37 8.53
CA GLU A 109 16.36 -14.86 7.98
C GLU A 109 16.67 -16.31 8.42
N ASN A 110 16.31 -16.67 9.65
CA ASN A 110 16.63 -17.98 10.24
C ASN A 110 15.49 -19.01 10.12
N TRP A 111 14.40 -18.69 9.41
CA TRP A 111 13.32 -19.65 9.19
C TRP A 111 13.75 -20.81 8.30
N GLY A 112 13.14 -21.99 8.51
CA GLY A 112 13.30 -23.12 7.60
C GLY A 112 12.76 -22.81 6.20
N PHE A 113 13.33 -23.47 5.19
CA PHE A 113 12.99 -23.27 3.77
C PHE A 113 11.48 -23.29 3.51
N GLU A 114 10.77 -24.33 3.98
CA GLU A 114 9.34 -24.48 3.73
C GLU A 114 8.50 -23.33 4.29
N ARG A 115 8.87 -22.82 5.48
CA ARG A 115 8.18 -21.67 6.08
C ARG A 115 8.41 -20.40 5.28
N LYS A 116 9.65 -20.18 4.80
CA LYS A 116 9.95 -19.03 3.92
C LYS A 116 9.17 -19.12 2.61
N LEU A 117 9.14 -20.31 2.00
CA LEU A 117 8.42 -20.56 0.76
C LEU A 117 6.92 -20.32 0.93
N GLU A 118 6.33 -20.79 2.04
CA GLU A 118 4.91 -20.56 2.35
C GLU A 118 4.60 -19.06 2.51
N GLU A 119 5.43 -18.31 3.25
CA GLU A 119 5.24 -16.86 3.43
C GLU A 119 5.34 -16.10 2.11
N LEU A 120 6.39 -16.37 1.32
CA LEU A 120 6.59 -15.78 -0.02
C LEU A 120 5.41 -16.11 -0.93
N TRP A 121 4.93 -17.36 -0.91
CA TRP A 121 3.80 -17.77 -1.73
C TRP A 121 2.51 -17.04 -1.35
N LYS A 122 2.22 -16.94 -0.03
CA LYS A 122 1.02 -16.28 0.47
C LYS A 122 1.02 -14.79 0.14
N VAL A 123 2.11 -14.09 0.42
CA VAL A 123 2.18 -12.63 0.29
C VAL A 123 2.46 -12.20 -1.16
N ASP A 124 3.47 -12.76 -1.81
CA ASP A 124 3.97 -12.21 -3.08
C ASP A 124 3.15 -12.68 -4.27
N VAL A 125 2.62 -13.90 -4.21
CA VAL A 125 1.88 -14.53 -5.31
C VAL A 125 0.38 -14.53 -5.03
N LEU A 126 -0.05 -15.23 -3.98
CA LEU A 126 -1.47 -15.47 -3.71
C LEU A 126 -2.20 -14.17 -3.41
N ALA A 127 -1.66 -13.32 -2.54
CA ALA A 127 -2.29 -12.03 -2.26
C ALA A 127 -2.30 -11.12 -3.49
N THR A 128 -1.21 -11.03 -4.25
CA THR A 128 -1.17 -10.25 -5.50
C THR A 128 -2.27 -10.68 -6.48
N VAL A 129 -2.42 -11.99 -6.73
CA VAL A 129 -3.45 -12.52 -7.64
C VAL A 129 -4.85 -12.30 -7.06
N SER A 130 -5.04 -12.59 -5.78
CA SER A 130 -6.33 -12.44 -5.11
C SER A 130 -6.81 -10.99 -5.11
N LEU A 131 -5.94 -10.05 -4.74
CA LEU A 131 -6.26 -8.63 -4.69
C LEU A 131 -6.55 -8.08 -6.08
N SER A 132 -5.75 -8.46 -7.10
CA SER A 132 -6.02 -8.06 -8.48
C SER A 132 -7.38 -8.53 -8.99
N ARG A 133 -7.79 -9.75 -8.62
CA ARG A 133 -9.13 -10.28 -8.97
C ARG A 133 -10.25 -9.54 -8.23
N LEU A 134 -10.05 -9.22 -6.95
CA LEU A 134 -11.06 -8.59 -6.12
C LEU A 134 -11.20 -7.09 -6.40
N SER A 135 -10.13 -6.43 -6.84
CA SER A 135 -10.11 -4.98 -7.08
C SER A 135 -10.80 -4.56 -8.39
N GLY A 136 -11.09 -5.49 -9.30
CA GLY A 136 -11.75 -5.21 -10.59
C GLY A 136 -10.84 -5.38 -11.79
#